data_AF-A0A095X2U6-F1
#
_entry.id   AF-A0A095X2U6-F1
#
_cell.length_a   1.000
_cell.length_b   1.000
_cell.length_c   1.000
_cell.angle_alpha   90.00
_cell.angle_beta   90.00
_cell.angle_gamma   90.00
#
_symmetry.space_group_name_H-M   'P 1'
#
loop_
_entity.id
_entity.type
_entity.pdbx_description
1 polymer ?
#
loop_
_entity_poly.entity_id
_entity_poly.type
_entity_poly.pdbx_seq_one_letter_code
_entity_poly.pdbx_strand_id
1 'polypeptide(L)'
;MVDPMSAARIHPRHAQRLARALEVYRASGRPLSAWHGAAGAPLADDYRVLQVALCPADRSVLHERIAARFDTMLEAGFLKEVAALRARGDLHRELPALRSVGYRQLWAHLAGETDLATARERAIAATRQLAKRQLTWLRKWPSLHWLLTDAGGRVIEHTLPAPGLPARGDPADLLLNYLA
;
A
#
# COMPACT_ATOMS: atom_id res chain seq x y z
N MET A 1 -29.63 -8.67 -16.99
CA MET A 1 -28.56 -7.98 -16.23
C MET A 1 -28.82 -8.19 -14.74
N VAL A 2 -27.86 -8.72 -13.98
CA VAL A 2 -28.12 -9.28 -12.63
C VAL A 2 -27.86 -8.30 -11.47
N ASP A 3 -26.87 -7.42 -11.61
CA ASP A 3 -26.54 -6.41 -10.59
C ASP A 3 -26.30 -5.04 -11.26
N PRO A 4 -27.36 -4.26 -11.56
CA PRO A 4 -27.26 -2.98 -12.24
C PRO A 4 -26.43 -1.95 -11.46
N MET A 5 -26.50 -1.98 -10.12
CA MET A 5 -25.75 -1.06 -9.26
C MET A 5 -24.24 -1.30 -9.33
N SER A 6 -23.81 -2.56 -9.21
CA SER A 6 -22.38 -2.87 -9.37
C SER A 6 -21.92 -2.65 -10.81
N ALA A 7 -22.76 -2.93 -11.81
CA ALA A 7 -22.44 -2.67 -13.22
C ALA A 7 -22.21 -1.18 -13.52
N ALA A 8 -23.00 -0.29 -12.92
CA ALA A 8 -22.80 1.16 -13.07
C ALA A 8 -21.50 1.65 -12.39
N ARG A 9 -21.05 0.99 -11.32
CA ARG A 9 -19.84 1.38 -10.56
C ARG A 9 -18.54 0.76 -11.09
N ILE A 10 -18.60 -0.45 -11.62
CA ILE A 10 -17.42 -1.19 -12.07
C ILE A 10 -17.18 -0.87 -13.54
N HIS A 11 -16.13 -0.10 -13.83
CA HIS A 11 -15.73 0.15 -15.21
C HIS A 11 -15.45 -1.19 -15.93
N PRO A 12 -15.92 -1.40 -17.20
CA PRO A 12 -15.81 -2.68 -17.90
C PRO A 12 -14.39 -3.25 -18.01
N ARG A 13 -13.38 -2.38 -18.00
CA ARG A 13 -11.96 -2.76 -18.04
C ARG A 13 -11.40 -3.31 -16.72
N HIS A 14 -12.16 -3.29 -15.62
CA HIS A 14 -11.73 -3.84 -14.33
C HIS A 14 -12.09 -5.32 -14.18
N ALA A 15 -11.42 -6.18 -14.95
CA ALA A 15 -11.69 -7.62 -15.02
C ALA A 15 -11.77 -8.31 -13.64
N GLN A 16 -10.87 -7.98 -12.70
CA GLN A 16 -10.89 -8.57 -11.35
C GLN A 16 -12.15 -8.20 -10.56
N ARG A 17 -12.62 -6.96 -10.65
CA ARG A 17 -13.84 -6.51 -9.95
C ARG A 17 -15.09 -7.12 -10.58
N LEU A 18 -15.12 -7.22 -11.91
CA LEU A 18 -16.21 -7.85 -12.64
C LEU A 18 -16.30 -9.36 -12.32
N ALA A 19 -15.17 -10.06 -12.36
CA ALA A 19 -15.09 -11.47 -12.00
C ALA A 19 -15.59 -11.71 -10.58
N ARG A 20 -15.14 -10.90 -9.61
CA ARG A 20 -15.60 -11.01 -8.21
C ARG A 20 -17.10 -10.76 -8.06
N ALA A 21 -17.67 -9.77 -8.74
CA ALA A 21 -19.11 -9.50 -8.67
C ALA A 21 -19.94 -10.68 -9.20
N LEU A 22 -19.52 -11.29 -10.31
CA LEU A 22 -20.16 -12.48 -10.87
C LEU A 22 -19.95 -13.73 -10.01
N GLU A 23 -18.76 -13.90 -9.45
CA GLU A 23 -18.44 -15.00 -8.52
C GLU A 23 -19.33 -14.97 -7.28
N VAL A 24 -19.48 -13.82 -6.63
CA VAL A 24 -20.35 -13.67 -5.45
C VAL A 24 -21.80 -14.04 -5.79
N TYR A 25 -22.30 -13.56 -6.93
CA TYR A 25 -23.66 -13.91 -7.36
C TYR A 25 -23.82 -15.40 -7.65
N ARG A 26 -22.88 -16.01 -8.40
CA ARG A 26 -22.94 -17.44 -8.72
C ARG A 26 -22.85 -18.34 -7.50
N ALA A 27 -22.05 -17.95 -6.50
CA ALA A 27 -21.85 -18.73 -5.28
C ALA A 27 -22.99 -18.55 -4.26
N SER A 28 -23.56 -17.36 -4.14
CA SER A 28 -24.53 -17.03 -3.08
C SER A 28 -25.98 -16.85 -3.55
N GLY A 29 -26.20 -16.73 -4.87
CA GLY A 29 -27.49 -16.31 -5.44
C GLY A 29 -27.82 -14.83 -5.20
N ARG A 30 -27.01 -14.09 -4.41
CA ARG A 30 -27.24 -12.69 -4.06
C ARG A 30 -26.22 -11.78 -4.77
N PRO A 31 -26.64 -10.65 -5.37
CA PRO A 31 -25.73 -9.75 -6.06
C PRO A 31 -24.77 -9.06 -5.08
N LEU A 32 -23.58 -8.68 -5.55
CA LEU A 32 -22.55 -8.04 -4.73
C LEU A 32 -23.06 -6.74 -4.07
N SER A 33 -23.88 -5.97 -4.77
CA SER A 33 -24.50 -4.76 -4.24
C SER A 33 -25.36 -5.00 -2.99
N ALA A 34 -26.01 -6.16 -2.86
CA ALA A 34 -26.83 -6.51 -1.70
C ALA A 34 -26.00 -6.74 -0.42
N TRP A 35 -24.68 -6.91 -0.54
CA TRP A 35 -23.77 -7.05 0.60
C TRP A 35 -23.20 -5.71 1.08
N HIS A 36 -23.29 -4.64 0.28
CA HIS A 36 -22.68 -3.34 0.57
C HIS A 36 -23.36 -2.48 1.65
N GLY A 37 -24.19 -3.06 2.52
CA GLY A 37 -24.80 -2.38 3.68
C GLY A 37 -24.72 -3.16 4.99
N ALA A 38 -24.17 -4.39 4.96
CA ALA A 38 -23.98 -5.25 6.12
C ALA A 38 -22.56 -5.14 6.68
N ALA A 39 -21.94 -3.96 6.57
CA ALA A 39 -20.66 -3.71 7.23
C ALA A 39 -20.91 -3.72 8.74
N GLY A 40 -20.07 -4.47 9.48
CA GLY A 40 -20.14 -4.49 10.94
C GLY A 40 -19.97 -3.09 11.54
N ALA A 41 -20.25 -2.98 12.84
CA ALA A 41 -20.05 -1.75 13.60
C ALA A 41 -18.64 -1.17 13.30
N PRO A 42 -18.54 0.10 12.88
CA PRO A 42 -17.25 0.75 12.69
C PRO A 42 -16.39 0.61 13.95
N LEU A 43 -15.08 0.40 13.79
CA LEU A 43 -14.12 0.44 14.91
C LEU A 43 -14.25 1.71 15.76
N ALA A 44 -14.76 2.79 15.17
CA ALA A 44 -15.04 4.06 15.81
C ALA A 44 -16.15 4.02 16.87
N ASP A 45 -16.98 2.97 16.90
CA ASP A 45 -18.06 2.83 17.88
C ASP A 45 -17.52 2.43 19.26
N ASP A 46 -16.43 1.64 19.30
CA ASP A 46 -15.81 1.14 20.54
C ASP A 46 -14.50 1.86 20.90
N TYR A 47 -13.90 2.60 19.94
CA TYR A 47 -12.59 3.23 20.12
C TYR A 47 -12.56 4.69 19.67
N ARG A 48 -11.86 5.53 20.44
CA ARG A 48 -11.42 6.85 19.97
C ARG A 48 -10.22 6.66 19.03
N VAL A 49 -10.47 6.63 17.72
CA VAL A 49 -9.42 6.42 16.71
C VAL A 49 -8.79 7.76 16.30
N LEU A 50 -7.48 7.89 16.51
CA LEU A 50 -6.66 8.93 15.89
C LEU A 50 -5.98 8.37 14.64
N GLN A 51 -6.27 8.96 13.48
CA GLN A 51 -5.72 8.50 12.21
C GLN A 51 -4.60 9.44 11.78
N VAL A 52 -3.39 8.90 11.64
CA VAL A 52 -2.20 9.70 11.32
C VAL A 52 -1.47 9.12 10.11
N ALA A 53 -1.06 9.98 9.19
CA ALA A 53 -0.18 9.64 8.07
C ALA A 53 1.15 10.37 8.18
N LEU A 54 2.23 9.59 8.21
CA LEU A 54 3.60 10.08 8.17
C LEU A 54 4.08 10.16 6.71
N CYS A 55 4.55 11.32 6.28
CA CYS A 55 5.01 11.52 4.91
C CYS A 55 6.14 12.56 4.86
N PRO A 56 7.22 12.33 4.08
CA PRO A 56 8.13 13.41 3.72
C PRO A 56 7.38 14.54 3.01
N ALA A 57 7.70 15.79 3.34
CA ALA A 57 7.11 16.95 2.69
C ALA A 57 7.51 17.03 1.21
N ASP A 58 8.78 16.71 0.91
CA ASP A 58 9.29 16.61 -0.45
C ASP A 58 9.19 15.17 -0.99
N ARG A 59 8.63 15.03 -2.20
CA ARG A 59 8.51 13.76 -2.91
C ARG A 59 9.86 13.22 -3.38
N SER A 60 10.85 14.08 -3.64
CA SER A 60 12.20 13.66 -4.05
C SER A 60 12.82 12.75 -2.98
N VAL A 61 12.74 13.16 -1.71
CA VAL A 61 13.19 12.41 -0.53
C VAL A 61 12.53 11.04 -0.46
N LEU A 62 11.22 10.95 -0.72
CA LEU A 62 10.52 9.66 -0.74
C LEU A 62 11.06 8.74 -1.85
N HIS A 63 11.32 9.28 -3.03
CA HIS A 63 11.86 8.51 -4.16
C HIS A 63 13.30 8.03 -3.93
N GLU A 64 14.12 8.85 -3.27
CA GLU A 64 15.48 8.50 -2.87
C GLU A 64 15.48 7.41 -1.81
N ARG A 65 14.67 7.56 -0.75
CA ARG A 65 14.50 6.55 0.30
C ARG A 65 13.98 5.22 -0.26
N ILE A 66 13.06 5.25 -1.23
CA ILE A 66 12.59 4.03 -1.91
C ILE A 66 13.74 3.31 -2.62
N ALA A 67 14.58 4.05 -3.34
CA ALA A 67 15.71 3.47 -4.07
C ALA A 67 16.74 2.89 -3.09
N ALA A 68 17.19 3.70 -2.12
CA ALA A 68 18.16 3.29 -1.11
C ALA A 68 17.66 2.06 -0.33
N ARG A 69 16.40 2.04 0.10
CA ARG A 69 15.82 0.88 0.81
C ARG A 69 15.83 -0.38 -0.05
N PHE A 70 15.53 -0.27 -1.34
CA PHE A 70 15.57 -1.44 -2.22
C PHE A 70 16.98 -1.99 -2.38
N ASP A 71 17.98 -1.12 -2.47
CA ASP A 71 19.39 -1.51 -2.53
C ASP A 71 19.84 -2.21 -1.26
N THR A 72 19.49 -1.64 -0.09
CA THR A 72 19.75 -2.28 1.21
C THR A 72 19.07 -3.65 1.29
N MET A 73 17.86 -3.82 0.75
CA MET A 73 17.21 -5.13 0.69
C MET A 73 18.00 -6.12 -0.18
N LEU A 74 18.50 -5.69 -1.34
CA LEU A 74 19.33 -6.55 -2.20
C LEU A 74 20.63 -6.97 -1.49
N GLU A 75 21.31 -6.02 -0.86
CA GLU A 75 22.53 -6.26 -0.07
C GLU A 75 22.27 -7.23 1.09
N ALA A 76 21.11 -7.10 1.75
CA ALA A 76 20.66 -8.00 2.81
C ALA A 76 20.24 -9.40 2.31
N GLY A 77 20.33 -9.67 1.01
CA GLY A 77 20.07 -11.00 0.45
C GLY A 77 18.67 -11.22 -0.10
N PHE A 78 17.92 -10.16 -0.42
CA PHE A 78 16.57 -10.29 -0.98
C PHE A 78 16.53 -11.14 -2.25
N LEU A 79 17.53 -11.05 -3.13
CA LEU A 79 17.62 -11.92 -4.31
C LEU A 79 17.73 -13.41 -3.95
N LYS A 80 18.49 -13.74 -2.88
CA LYS A 80 18.64 -15.12 -2.38
C LYS A 80 17.32 -15.64 -1.83
N GLU A 81 16.57 -14.80 -1.12
CA GLU A 81 15.23 -15.13 -0.63
C GLU A 81 14.29 -15.50 -1.78
N VAL A 82 14.22 -14.66 -2.83
CA VAL A 82 13.37 -14.95 -4.00
C VAL A 82 13.83 -16.21 -4.73
N ALA A 83 15.13 -16.45 -4.83
CA ALA A 83 15.67 -17.68 -5.41
C ALA A 83 15.26 -18.93 -4.61
N ALA A 84 15.30 -18.87 -3.28
CA ALA A 84 14.84 -19.96 -2.42
C ALA A 84 13.34 -20.24 -2.60
N LEU A 85 12.51 -19.20 -2.69
CA LEU A 85 11.09 -19.35 -2.96
C LEU A 85 10.83 -19.99 -4.33
N ARG A 86 11.59 -19.60 -5.36
CA ARG A 86 11.48 -20.19 -6.70
C ARG A 86 11.90 -21.65 -6.73
N ALA A 87 12.94 -22.01 -5.97
CA ALA A 87 13.45 -23.38 -5.90
C ALA A 87 12.44 -24.38 -5.32
N ARG A 88 11.43 -23.93 -4.56
CA ARG A 88 10.37 -24.80 -4.03
C ARG A 88 9.54 -25.49 -5.12
N GLY A 89 9.42 -24.88 -6.30
CA GLY A 89 8.70 -25.44 -7.46
C GLY A 89 7.16 -25.41 -7.37
N ASP A 90 6.57 -25.14 -6.21
CA ASP A 90 5.11 -25.07 -6.00
C ASP A 90 4.51 -23.67 -6.19
N LEU A 91 5.36 -22.66 -6.36
CA LEU A 91 4.95 -21.26 -6.50
C LEU A 91 5.00 -20.79 -7.96
N HIS A 92 3.99 -20.01 -8.38
CA HIS A 92 3.92 -19.43 -9.72
C HIS A 92 3.57 -17.94 -9.71
N ARG A 93 3.95 -17.23 -10.78
CA ARG A 93 3.91 -15.76 -10.90
C ARG A 93 2.53 -15.10 -10.69
N GLU A 94 1.46 -15.87 -10.79
CA GLU A 94 0.08 -15.36 -10.62
C GLU A 94 -0.35 -15.30 -9.15
N LEU A 95 0.38 -15.95 -8.24
CA LEU A 95 0.10 -15.92 -6.82
C LEU A 95 0.22 -14.49 -6.26
N PRO A 96 -0.70 -14.05 -5.37
CA PRO A 96 -0.66 -12.71 -4.78
C PRO A 96 0.69 -12.36 -4.13
N ALA A 97 1.30 -13.31 -3.43
CA ALA A 97 2.61 -13.13 -2.80
C ALA A 97 3.70 -12.78 -3.83
N LEU A 98 3.72 -13.47 -4.98
CA LEU A 98 4.71 -13.25 -6.03
C LEU A 98 4.39 -12.05 -6.93
N ARG A 99 3.17 -11.51 -6.86
CA ARG A 99 2.77 -10.26 -7.52
C ARG A 99 3.14 -9.02 -6.71
N SER A 100 3.63 -9.19 -5.49
CA SER A 100 4.14 -8.08 -4.67
C SER A 100 5.33 -7.39 -5.33
N VAL A 101 5.49 -6.10 -5.03
CA VAL A 101 6.57 -5.28 -5.60
C VAL A 101 7.91 -5.76 -5.07
N GLY A 102 8.91 -5.86 -5.94
CA GLY A 102 10.20 -6.47 -5.65
C GLY A 102 10.21 -7.93 -6.10
N TYR A 103 9.38 -8.78 -5.49
CA TYR A 103 9.31 -10.21 -5.81
C TYR A 103 9.01 -10.44 -7.29
N ARG A 104 8.01 -9.76 -7.86
CA ARG A 104 7.66 -9.92 -9.27
C ARG A 104 8.85 -9.62 -10.19
N GLN A 105 9.63 -8.59 -9.90
CA GLN A 105 10.75 -8.17 -10.73
C GLN A 105 11.95 -9.10 -10.58
N LEU A 106 12.29 -9.48 -9.35
CA LEU A 106 13.38 -10.43 -9.09
C LEU A 106 13.04 -11.84 -9.60
N TRP A 107 11.78 -12.24 -9.54
CA TRP A 107 11.32 -13.50 -10.12
C TRP A 107 11.49 -13.54 -11.64
N ALA A 108 11.22 -12.43 -12.33
CA ALA A 108 11.46 -12.31 -13.77
C ALA A 108 12.96 -12.35 -14.09
N HIS A 109 13.79 -11.70 -13.27
CA HIS A 109 15.25 -11.80 -13.39
C HIS A 109 15.75 -13.24 -13.26
N LEU A 110 15.32 -13.94 -12.21
CA LEU A 110 15.65 -15.36 -11.97
C LEU A 110 15.07 -16.31 -13.03
N ALA A 111 14.09 -15.87 -13.81
CA ALA A 111 13.58 -16.59 -14.96
C ALA A 111 14.37 -16.32 -16.26
N GLY A 112 15.38 -15.45 -16.23
CA GLY A 112 16.14 -15.03 -17.42
C GLY A 112 15.40 -14.02 -18.30
N GLU A 113 14.28 -13.45 -17.85
CA GLU A 113 13.48 -12.50 -18.65
C GLU A 113 14.08 -11.08 -18.67
N THR A 114 15.02 -10.78 -17.76
CA THR A 114 15.65 -9.46 -17.60
C THR A 114 16.97 -9.58 -16.82
N ASP A 115 17.90 -8.66 -17.03
CA ASP A 115 19.06 -8.52 -16.15
C ASP A 115 18.68 -7.91 -14.78
N LEU A 116 19.60 -7.99 -13.82
CA LEU A 116 19.38 -7.54 -12.44
C LEU A 116 19.23 -6.02 -12.34
N ALA A 117 19.97 -5.25 -13.15
CA ALA A 117 19.91 -3.79 -13.13
C ALA A 117 18.53 -3.29 -13.58
N THR A 118 18.03 -3.83 -14.67
CA THR A 118 16.69 -3.57 -15.21
C THR A 118 15.60 -4.04 -14.23
N ALA A 119 15.77 -5.21 -13.59
CA ALA A 119 14.83 -5.68 -12.59
C ALA A 119 14.75 -4.74 -11.37
N ARG A 120 15.91 -4.26 -10.90
CA ARG A 120 16.03 -3.26 -9.84
C ARG A 120 15.32 -1.95 -10.21
N GLU A 121 15.60 -1.38 -11.37
CA GLU A 121 14.96 -0.15 -11.83
C GLU A 121 13.44 -0.29 -11.90
N ARG A 122 12.96 -1.42 -12.45
CA ARG A 122 11.53 -1.74 -12.53
C ARG A 122 10.91 -1.88 -11.13
N ALA A 123 11.62 -2.46 -10.18
CA ALA A 123 11.14 -2.63 -8.82
C ALA A 123 11.02 -1.28 -8.08
N ILE A 124 12.02 -0.41 -8.24
CA ILE A 124 12.01 0.96 -7.71
C ILE A 124 10.84 1.74 -8.33
N ALA A 125 10.67 1.69 -9.65
CA ALA A 125 9.58 2.36 -10.35
C ALA A 125 8.20 1.85 -9.88
N ALA A 126 8.04 0.52 -9.75
CA ALA A 126 6.82 -0.08 -9.23
C ALA A 126 6.54 0.33 -7.77
N THR A 127 7.58 0.47 -6.94
CA THR A 127 7.46 0.93 -5.55
C THR A 127 7.03 2.40 -5.49
N ARG A 128 7.58 3.27 -6.36
CA ARG A 128 7.13 4.67 -6.49
C ARG A 128 5.67 4.77 -6.92
N GLN A 129 5.24 3.93 -7.87
CA GLN A 129 3.84 3.88 -8.28
C GLN A 129 2.92 3.39 -7.15
N LEU A 130 3.36 2.41 -6.35
CA LEU A 130 2.64 1.96 -5.16
C LEU A 130 2.51 3.10 -4.14
N ALA A 131 3.59 3.78 -3.81
CA ALA A 131 3.61 4.93 -2.90
C ALA A 131 2.68 6.06 -3.41
N LYS A 132 2.72 6.37 -4.71
CA LYS A 132 1.79 7.33 -5.33
C LYS A 132 0.33 6.94 -5.12
N ARG A 133 -0.02 5.66 -5.31
CA ARG A 133 -1.39 5.17 -5.08
C ARG A 133 -1.78 5.26 -3.61
N GLN A 134 -0.89 4.91 -2.69
CA GLN A 134 -1.10 5.05 -1.25
C GLN A 134 -1.36 6.52 -0.87
N LEU A 135 -0.52 7.45 -1.34
CA LEU A 135 -0.72 8.88 -1.09
C LEU A 135 -2.03 9.41 -1.70
N THR A 136 -2.40 8.93 -2.89
CA THR A 136 -3.68 9.30 -3.53
C THR A 136 -4.87 8.85 -2.68
N TRP A 137 -4.75 7.70 -2.04
CA TRP A 137 -5.79 7.17 -1.15
C TRP A 137 -5.83 7.94 0.17
N LEU A 138 -4.68 8.16 0.82
CA LEU A 138 -4.56 8.94 2.05
C LEU A 138 -5.11 10.36 1.92
N ARG A 139 -4.91 11.02 0.77
CA ARG A 139 -5.47 12.36 0.51
C ARG A 139 -6.99 12.43 0.50
N LYS A 140 -7.67 11.30 0.25
CA LYS A 140 -9.14 11.19 0.27
C LYS A 140 -9.64 10.55 1.56
N TRP A 141 -8.74 10.27 2.50
CA TRP A 141 -9.06 9.60 3.75
C TRP A 141 -9.71 10.59 4.72
N PRO A 142 -10.93 10.31 5.22
CA PRO A 142 -11.61 11.23 6.13
C PRO A 142 -10.87 11.31 7.46
N SER A 143 -10.82 12.52 8.05
CA SER A 143 -10.28 12.75 9.39
C SER A 143 -8.85 12.23 9.58
N LEU A 144 -8.02 12.35 8.53
CA LEU A 144 -6.60 12.00 8.55
C LEU A 144 -5.76 13.20 8.98
N HIS A 145 -4.91 13.01 9.98
CA HIS A 145 -3.90 13.98 10.37
C HIS A 145 -2.55 13.66 9.73
N TRP A 146 -1.95 14.64 9.06
CA TRP A 146 -0.62 14.52 8.47
C TRP A 146 0.47 14.88 9.48
N LEU A 147 1.55 14.10 9.46
CA LEU A 147 2.87 14.42 10.01
C LEU A 147 3.82 14.55 8.83
N LEU A 148 4.22 15.79 8.50
CA LEU A 148 5.13 16.07 7.42
C LEU A 148 6.57 16.14 7.94
N THR A 149 7.47 15.37 7.33
CA THR A 149 8.88 15.32 7.74
C THR A 149 9.83 15.98 6.75
N ASP A 150 10.96 16.45 7.26
CA ASP A 150 12.13 16.78 6.44
C ASP A 150 12.88 15.52 5.94
N ALA A 151 14.00 15.74 5.25
CA ALA A 151 14.89 14.67 4.76
C ALA A 151 15.55 13.87 5.91
N GLY A 152 15.71 14.47 7.09
CA GLY A 152 16.22 13.83 8.29
C GLY A 152 15.17 13.03 9.08
N GLY A 153 13.90 13.08 8.66
CA GLY A 153 12.81 12.38 9.34
C GLY A 153 12.18 13.14 10.51
N ARG A 154 12.58 14.39 10.73
CA ARG A 154 12.00 15.24 11.78
C ARG A 154 10.70 15.85 11.30
N VAL A 155 9.69 15.92 12.16
CA VAL A 155 8.43 16.59 11.84
C VAL A 155 8.66 18.09 11.73
N ILE A 156 8.25 18.66 10.60
CA ILE A 156 8.32 20.10 10.31
C ILE A 156 6.95 20.77 10.35
N GLU A 157 5.89 20.00 10.09
CA GLU A 157 4.50 20.45 10.08
C GLU A 157 3.58 19.28 10.44
N HIS A 158 2.53 19.53 11.22
CA HIS A 158 1.50 18.55 11.50
C HIS A 158 0.10 19.16 11.56
N THR A 159 -0.89 18.31 11.41
CA THR A 159 -2.32 18.67 11.54
C THR A 159 -2.99 17.97 12.72
N LEU A 160 -2.22 17.36 13.62
CA LEU A 160 -2.74 16.76 14.86
C LEU A 160 -3.59 17.77 15.64
N PRO A 161 -4.71 17.34 16.25
CA PRO A 161 -5.57 18.23 17.03
C PRO A 161 -4.89 18.61 18.35
N ALA A 162 -5.32 19.72 18.96
CA ALA A 162 -4.91 20.18 20.28
C ALA A 162 -5.06 19.05 21.34
N PRO A 163 -4.23 19.00 22.41
CA PRO A 163 -3.62 20.15 23.10
C PRO A 163 -2.09 20.25 22.96
N GLY A 164 -1.58 21.49 22.82
CA GLY A 164 -0.21 21.87 23.22
C GLY A 164 0.99 21.17 22.56
N LEU A 165 0.82 20.41 21.48
CA LEU A 165 1.92 19.69 20.85
C LEU A 165 2.95 20.67 20.25
N PRO A 166 4.26 20.39 20.39
CA PRO A 166 5.29 21.20 19.78
C PRO A 166 5.18 21.14 18.25
N ALA A 167 5.38 22.27 17.58
CA ALA A 167 5.27 22.34 16.12
C ALA A 167 6.27 21.44 15.36
N ARG A 168 7.32 20.96 16.05
CA ARG A 168 8.39 20.12 15.51
C ARG A 168 8.85 19.11 16.55
N GLY A 169 9.38 17.99 16.08
CA GLY A 169 9.90 16.92 16.93
C GLY A 169 10.09 15.62 16.18
N ASP A 170 10.42 14.56 16.91
CA ASP A 170 10.34 13.20 16.37
C ASP A 170 8.86 12.78 16.22
N PRO A 171 8.49 12.02 15.17
CA PRO A 171 7.14 11.52 15.02
C PRO A 171 6.64 10.70 16.23
N ALA A 172 7.49 9.88 16.85
CA ALA A 172 7.11 9.05 17.99
C ALA A 172 6.81 9.91 19.22
N ASP A 173 7.66 10.90 19.50
CA ASP A 173 7.47 11.81 20.64
C ASP A 173 6.15 12.58 20.53
N LEU A 174 5.82 13.07 19.33
CA LEU A 174 4.56 13.78 19.07
C LEU A 174 3.34 12.89 19.29
N LEU A 175 3.41 11.63 18.87
CA LEU A 175 2.32 10.67 19.05
C LEU A 175 2.17 10.26 20.52
N LEU A 176 3.26 10.06 21.25
CA LEU A 176 3.24 9.74 22.68
C LEU A 176 2.63 10.88 23.50
N ASN A 177 3.04 12.12 23.24
CA ASN A 177 2.49 13.30 23.92
C ASN A 177 0.99 13.51 23.66
N TYR A 178 0.47 13.03 22.52
CA TYR A 178 -0.95 13.13 22.20
C TYR A 178 -1.81 12.07 22.94
N LEU A 179 -1.22 10.92 23.26
CA LEU A 179 -1.92 9.79 23.88
C LEU A 179 -1.91 9.84 25.43
N ALA A 180 -1.09 10.71 26.01
CA ALA A 180 -1.02 10.99 27.44
C ALA A 180 -2.08 12.01 27.88
#